data_AF-A0A849GVI7-F1
#
_entry.id   AF-A0A849GVI7-F1
#
_cell.length_a   1.000
_cell.length_b   1.000
_cell.length_c   1.000
_cell.angle_alpha   90.00
_cell.angle_beta   90.00
_cell.angle_gamma   90.00
#
_symmetry.space_group_name_H-M   'P 1'
#
loop_
_entity.id
_entity.type
_entity.pdbx_description
1 polymer ?
#
loop_
_entity_poly.entity_id
_entity_poly.type
_entity_poly.pdbx_seq_one_letter_code
_entity_poly.pdbx_strand_id
1 'polypeptide(L)' 'MEAKKMVPFYRHSLGADADIAAVSEVLKGTFLTSAGLGRNVEAQICGFFGTKRAKLTNSWTNGAVA' A
#
# COMPACT_ATOMS: atom_id res chain seq x y z
N MET A 1 11.27 -36.54 19.04
CA MET A 1 11.17 -35.08 19.22
C MET A 1 10.40 -34.53 18.03
N GLU A 2 9.25 -33.91 18.27
CA GLU A 2 8.44 -33.31 17.21
C GLU A 2 9.10 -32.00 16.75
N ALA A 3 9.30 -31.84 15.44
CA ALA A 3 9.89 -30.63 14.88
C ALA A 3 8.94 -29.45 15.10
N LYS A 4 9.41 -28.41 15.80
CA LYS A 4 8.68 -27.15 15.97
C LYS A 4 8.40 -26.56 14.59
N LYS A 5 7.14 -26.62 14.14
CA LYS A 5 6.69 -25.94 12.91
C LYS A 5 6.85 -24.43 13.11
N MET A 6 7.92 -23.85 12.56
CA MET A 6 8.02 -22.40 12.43
C MET A 6 7.14 -21.96 11.27
N VAL A 7 6.09 -21.21 11.59
CA VAL A 7 5.40 -20.41 10.58
C VAL A 7 6.33 -19.23 10.26
N PRO A 8 6.68 -18.99 8.99
CA PRO A 8 7.45 -17.80 8.62
C PRO A 8 6.68 -16.55 9.04
N PHE A 9 7.21 -15.81 10.01
CA PHE A 9 6.67 -14.51 10.36
C PHE A 9 7.14 -13.50 9.33
N TYR A 10 6.21 -12.83 8.66
CA TYR A 10 6.56 -11.78 7.71
C TYR A 10 6.71 -10.44 8.43
N ARG A 11 7.85 -9.78 8.20
CA ARG A 11 8.08 -8.40 8.60
C ARG A 11 8.20 -7.55 7.34
N HIS A 12 7.42 -6.47 7.28
CA HIS A 12 7.53 -5.51 6.19
C HIS A 12 8.93 -4.89 6.18
N SER A 13 9.54 -4.86 5.00
CA SER A 13 10.79 -4.15 4.77
C SER A 13 10.50 -2.68 4.47
N LEU A 14 10.04 -1.94 5.49
CA LEU A 14 9.82 -0.49 5.44
C LEU A 14 10.86 0.24 6.30
N GLY A 15 11.18 1.46 5.91
CA GLY A 15 12.09 2.35 6.64
C GLY A 15 13.34 2.74 5.87
N ALA A 16 13.41 2.45 4.56
CA ALA A 16 14.43 3.02 3.70
C ALA A 16 14.20 4.53 3.53
N ASP A 17 15.24 5.27 3.15
CA ASP A 17 15.15 6.74 2.94
C ASP A 17 14.04 7.11 1.95
N ALA A 18 13.80 6.27 0.95
CA ALA A 18 12.73 6.46 -0.02
C ALA A 18 11.33 6.41 0.62
N ASP A 19 11.10 5.51 1.58
CA ASP A 19 9.81 5.40 2.28
C ASP A 19 9.56 6.66 3.12
N ILE A 20 10.60 7.09 3.86
CA ILE A 20 10.55 8.27 4.71
C ILE A 20 10.32 9.52 3.86
N ALA A 21 11.00 9.64 2.72
CA ALA A 21 10.81 10.74 1.79
C ALA A 21 9.38 10.77 1.24
N ALA A 22 8.83 9.63 0.81
CA ALA A 22 7.46 9.54 0.30
C ALA A 22 6.42 10.00 1.33
N VAL A 23 6.56 9.56 2.59
CA VAL A 23 5.69 10.02 3.69
C VAL A 23 5.89 11.52 3.96
N SER A 24 7.14 11.98 3.98
CA SER A 24 7.46 13.40 4.23
C SER A 24 6.83 14.33 3.19
N GLU A 25 6.80 13.93 1.91
CA GLU A 25 6.15 14.71 0.86
C GLU A 25 4.63 14.83 1.08
N VAL A 26 3.97 13.77 1.55
CA VAL A 26 2.54 13.83 1.90
C VAL A 26 2.30 14.79 3.07
N LEU A 27 3.15 14.72 4.10
CA LEU A 27 3.03 15.56 5.29
C LEU A 27 3.22 17.06 5.01
N LYS A 28 3.98 17.43 3.97
CA LYS A 28 4.12 18.82 3.51
C LYS A 28 2.90 19.32 2.71
N GLY A 29 2.06 18.41 2.22
CA GLY A 29 0.90 18.73 1.39
C GLY A 29 -0.30 19.25 2.19
N THR A 30 -1.32 19.71 1.46
CA THR A 30 -2.57 20.22 2.06
C THR A 30 -3.51 19.11 2.54
N PHE A 31 -3.45 17.92 1.94
CA PHE A 31 -4.37 16.82 2.21
C PHE A 31 -3.62 15.61 2.74
N LEU A 32 -4.00 15.15 3.93
CA LEU A 32 -3.46 13.94 4.57
C LEU A 32 -4.32 12.69 4.31
N THR A 33 -5.45 12.86 3.63
CA THR A 33 -6.41 11.80 3.30
C THR A 33 -6.45 11.55 1.79
N SER A 34 -7.51 10.91 1.29
CA SER A 34 -7.68 10.61 -0.13
C SER A 34 -7.62 11.86 -1.01
N ALA A 35 -6.57 11.95 -1.82
CA ALA A 35 -6.33 13.05 -2.75
C ALA A 35 -5.57 12.55 -4.00
N GLY A 36 -4.79 13.43 -4.64
CA GLY A 36 -4.07 13.13 -5.89
C GLY A 36 -3.14 11.90 -5.81
N LEU A 37 -2.48 11.68 -4.66
CA LEU A 37 -1.58 10.54 -4.49
C LEU A 37 -2.30 9.19 -4.67
N GLY A 38 -3.52 9.06 -4.13
CA GLY A 38 -4.31 7.84 -4.29
C GLY A 38 -4.60 7.50 -5.76
N ARG A 39 -4.99 8.51 -6.55
CA ARG A 39 -5.22 8.34 -8.00
C ARG A 39 -3.96 7.89 -8.74
N ASN A 40 -2.80 8.40 -8.35
CA ASN A 40 -1.53 8.00 -8.97
C ASN A 40 -1.21 6.53 -8.67
N VAL A 41 -1.44 6.09 -7.43
CA VAL A 41 -1.26 4.69 -7.04
C VAL A 41 -2.27 3.78 -7.75
N GLU A 42 -3.54 4.19 -7.88
CA GLU A 42 -4.54 3.46 -8.67
C GLU A 42 -4.11 3.29 -10.14
N ALA A 43 -3.53 4.32 -10.75
CA ALA A 43 -2.99 4.23 -12.10
C ALA A 43 -1.81 3.24 -12.20
N GLN A 44 -0.92 3.22 -11.21
CA GLN A 44 0.17 2.24 -11.14
C GLN A 44 -0.36 0.81 -11.02
N ILE A 45 -1.39 0.58 -10.20
CA ILE A 45 -2.05 -0.71 -10.04
C ILE A 45 -2.68 -1.16 -11.37
N CYS A 46 -3.42 -0.27 -12.04
CA CYS A 46 -3.97 -0.54 -13.38
C CYS A 46 -2.88 -0.96 -14.37
N GLY A 47 -1.75 -0.23 -14.40
CA GLY A 47 -0.62 -0.54 -15.27
C GLY A 47 0.03 -1.89 -14.95
N PHE A 48 0.22 -2.19 -13.66
CA PHE A 48 0.83 -3.45 -13.21
C PHE A 48 -0.03 -4.67 -13.55
N PHE A 49 -1.34 -4.60 -13.32
CA PHE A 49 -2.25 -5.73 -13.56
C PHE A 49 -2.86 -5.74 -14.97
N GLY A 50 -2.63 -4.72 -15.79
CA GLY A 50 -3.28 -4.56 -17.09
C GLY A 50 -4.80 -4.36 -16.99
N THR A 51 -5.31 -3.87 -15.87
CA THR A 51 -6.74 -3.62 -15.67
C THR A 51 -7.12 -2.19 -16.07
N LYS A 52 -8.38 -1.99 -16.45
CA LYS A 52 -8.88 -0.66 -16.83
C LYS A 52 -9.13 0.25 -15.63
N ARG A 53 -9.37 -0.33 -14.46
CA ARG A 53 -9.81 0.39 -13.25
C ARG A 53 -9.25 -0.30 -12.01
N ALA A 54 -8.88 0.52 -11.04
CA ALA A 54 -8.51 0.14 -9.69
C ALA A 54 -9.13 1.14 -8.72
N LYS A 55 -9.40 0.70 -7.48
CA LYS A 55 -9.93 1.54 -6.41
C LYS A 55 -9.12 1.24 -5.15
N LEU A 56 -8.49 2.25 -4.57
CA LEU A 56 -7.84 2.10 -3.28
C LEU A 56 -8.88 2.09 -2.15
N THR A 57 -8.70 1.13 -1.25
CA THR A 57 -9.45 1.02 0.00
C THR A 57 -8.47 0.94 1.16
N ASN A 58 -8.93 1.31 2.36
CA ASN A 58 -8.11 1.30 3.57
C ASN A 58 -7.72 -0.10 4.05
N SER A 59 -8.36 -1.15 3.52
CA SER A 59 -8.02 -2.54 3.77
C SER A 59 -8.56 -3.44 2.67
N TRP A 60 -8.02 -4.66 2.58
CA TRP A 60 -8.50 -5.63 1.61
C TRP A 60 -9.90 -6.14 1.93
N THR A 61 -10.22 -6.29 3.23
CA THR A 61 -11.57 -6.65 3.70
C THR A 61 -12.61 -5.63 3.24
N ASN A 62 -12.31 -4.33 3.34
CA ASN A 62 -13.21 -3.30 2.83
C ASN A 62 -13.29 -3.34 1.30
N GLY A 63 -12.17 -3.63 0.62
CA GLY A 63 -12.13 -3.77 -0.84
C GLY A 63 -13.01 -4.89 -1.40
N ALA A 64 -13.29 -5.94 -0.60
CA ALA A 64 -14.16 -7.03 -1.02
C ALA A 64 -15.63 -6.62 -1.19
N VAL A 65 -16.05 -5.51 -0.57
CA VAL A 65 -17.44 -5.01 -0.60
C VAL A 65 -17.56 -3.61 -1.21
N ALA A 66 -16.46 -3.05 -1.70
CA ALA A 66 -16.35 -1.66 -2.15
C ALA A 66 -16.71 -1.43 -3.63
#